data_AF-A0AAT9P1G3-F1
#
_entry.id   AF-A0AAT9P1G3-F1
#
_cell.length_a   1.000
_cell.length_b   1.000
_cell.length_c   1.000
_cell.angle_alpha   90.00
_cell.angle_beta   90.00
_cell.angle_gamma   90.00
#
_symmetry.space_group_name_H-M   'P 1'
#
loop_
_entity.id
_entity.type
_entity.pdbx_description
1 polymer ?
#
loop_
_entity_poly.entity_id
_entity_poly.type
_entity_poly.pdbx_seq_one_letter_code
_entity_poly.pdbx_strand_id
1 'polypeptide(L)'
;MGLDMYFYVEDKATRERIELAYYRKFNALHGYFDKKYQLDNPGQCEVTSQDLLYLLSAVKAIQSRPDDAPMRLPYYTGPFFGSYEYETIYFGHISQLHKDLKRLISIDKEKYQILYLADY
;
A
#
# COMPACT_ATOMS: atom_id res chain seq x y z
N MET A 1 11.35 -12.81 -11.23
CA MET A 1 10.49 -11.62 -11.00
C MET A 1 10.20 -11.59 -9.52
N GLY A 2 10.01 -10.42 -8.93
CA GLY A 2 9.69 -10.34 -7.51
C GLY A 2 8.57 -9.34 -7.32
N LEU A 3 7.97 -9.35 -6.14
CA LEU A 3 6.78 -8.57 -5.92
C LEU A 3 7.04 -7.07 -5.85
N ASP A 4 6.50 -6.36 -6.84
CA ASP A 4 6.52 -4.92 -6.99
C ASP A 4 5.11 -4.35 -6.79
N MET A 5 5.01 -3.21 -6.11
CA MET A 5 3.74 -2.57 -5.79
C MET A 5 3.82 -1.08 -6.07
N TYR A 6 2.75 -0.54 -6.61
CA TYR A 6 2.69 0.84 -7.06
C TYR A 6 1.39 1.50 -6.61
N PHE A 7 1.49 2.79 -6.26
CA PHE A 7 0.33 3.68 -6.26
C PHE A 7 0.40 4.59 -7.47
N TYR A 8 -0.64 4.53 -8.31
CA TYR A 8 -0.83 5.45 -9.42
C TYR A 8 -1.93 6.46 -9.11
N VAL A 9 -1.77 7.66 -9.63
CA VAL A 9 -2.86 8.63 -9.78
C VAL A 9 -3.21 8.68 -11.26
N GLU A 10 -4.45 8.36 -11.59
CA GLU A 10 -4.96 8.37 -12.96
C GLU A 10 -5.93 9.53 -13.15
N ASP A 11 -5.73 10.34 -14.19
CA ASP A 11 -6.69 11.36 -14.61
C ASP A 11 -7.93 10.68 -15.21
N LYS A 12 -9.12 10.99 -14.68
CA LYS A 12 -10.36 10.34 -15.11
C LYS A 12 -10.76 10.70 -16.55
N ALA A 13 -10.33 11.86 -17.05
CA ALA A 13 -10.65 12.33 -18.39
C ALA A 13 -9.65 11.82 -19.43
N THR A 14 -8.35 11.93 -19.16
CA THR A 14 -7.31 11.57 -20.14
C THR A 14 -6.81 10.13 -20.01
N ARG A 15 -7.05 9.48 -18.86
CA ARG A 15 -6.49 8.17 -18.49
C ARG A 15 -4.96 8.15 -18.36
N GLU A 16 -4.33 9.33 -18.32
CA GLU A 16 -2.91 9.44 -18.04
C GLU A 16 -2.62 9.04 -16.58
N ARG A 17 -1.53 8.28 -16.38
CA ARG A 17 -1.13 7.76 -15.09
C ARG A 17 0.19 8.37 -14.64
N ILE A 18 0.24 8.76 -13.37
CA ILE A 18 1.45 9.21 -12.70
C ILE A 18 1.74 8.26 -11.54
N GLU A 19 2.93 7.69 -11.52
CA GLU A 19 3.41 6.92 -10.37
C GLU A 19 3.69 7.85 -9.21
N LEU A 20 3.06 7.60 -8.06
CA LEU A 20 3.25 8.43 -6.87
C LEU A 20 4.14 7.74 -5.83
N ALA A 21 4.08 6.42 -5.76
CA ALA A 21 4.87 5.62 -4.83
C ALA A 21 5.12 4.20 -5.36
N TYR A 22 6.25 3.63 -4.94
CA TYR A 22 6.72 2.30 -5.27
C TYR A 22 7.21 1.57 -4.01
N TYR A 23 6.89 0.27 -3.93
CA TYR A 23 7.36 -0.62 -2.87
C TYR A 23 7.85 -1.94 -3.43
N ARG A 24 8.99 -2.40 -2.89
CA ARG A 24 9.55 -3.71 -3.21
C ARG A 24 9.27 -4.67 -2.07
N LYS A 25 8.53 -5.75 -2.33
CA LYS A 25 8.25 -6.85 -1.39
C LYS A 25 7.59 -6.40 -0.06
N PHE A 26 6.80 -5.32 -0.07
CA PHE A 26 6.10 -4.88 1.13
C PHE A 26 4.85 -5.73 1.41
N ASN A 27 5.07 -6.90 1.98
CA ASN A 27 4.05 -7.94 2.15
C ASN A 27 2.80 -7.51 2.92
N ALA A 28 2.94 -6.72 3.98
CA ALA A 28 1.79 -6.28 4.76
C ALA A 28 0.86 -5.35 3.97
N LEU A 29 1.39 -4.49 3.10
CA LEU A 29 0.58 -3.63 2.25
C LEU A 29 -0.17 -4.45 1.20
N HIS A 30 0.51 -5.35 0.52
CA HIS A 30 -0.15 -6.23 -0.44
C HIS A 30 -1.18 -7.14 0.23
N GLY A 31 -0.87 -7.69 1.41
CA GLY A 31 -1.82 -8.48 2.18
C GLY A 31 -3.07 -7.71 2.58
N TYR A 32 -2.99 -6.40 2.82
CA TYR A 32 -4.18 -5.57 3.04
C TYR A 32 -5.08 -5.54 1.80
N PHE A 33 -4.51 -5.22 0.63
CA PHE A 33 -5.28 -5.11 -0.60
C PHE A 33 -5.79 -6.46 -1.09
N ASP A 34 -4.95 -7.50 -1.07
CA ASP A 34 -5.32 -8.84 -1.55
C ASP A 34 -6.43 -9.47 -0.69
N LYS A 35 -6.36 -9.36 0.64
CA LYS A 35 -7.45 -9.84 1.51
C LYS A 35 -8.78 -9.13 1.27
N LYS A 36 -8.74 -7.84 0.90
CA LYS A 36 -9.94 -7.02 0.71
C LYS A 36 -10.53 -7.16 -0.69
N TYR A 37 -9.67 -7.20 -1.71
CA TYR A 37 -10.07 -7.08 -3.11
C TYR A 37 -9.84 -8.36 -3.94
N GLN A 38 -9.13 -9.36 -3.38
CA GLN A 38 -8.80 -10.63 -4.06
C GLN A 38 -8.14 -10.37 -5.41
N LEU A 39 -6.89 -9.89 -5.36
CA LEU A 39 -6.22 -9.42 -6.56
C LEU A 39 -5.78 -10.59 -7.44
N ASP A 40 -5.84 -10.38 -8.76
CA ASP A 40 -5.16 -11.24 -9.73
C ASP A 40 -3.65 -10.98 -9.72
N ASN A 41 -2.90 -11.73 -10.54
CA ASN A 41 -1.46 -11.55 -10.70
C ASN A 41 -1.05 -11.39 -12.19
N PRO A 42 -0.64 -10.20 -12.65
CA PRO A 42 -0.65 -8.93 -11.91
C PRO A 42 -2.07 -8.43 -11.64
N GLY A 43 -2.25 -7.72 -10.52
CA GLY A 43 -3.55 -7.27 -10.03
C GLY A 43 -3.61 -5.77 -9.78
N GLN A 44 -4.79 -5.19 -9.94
CA GLN A 44 -5.04 -3.77 -9.72
C GLN A 44 -6.39 -3.56 -9.03
N CYS A 45 -6.45 -2.58 -8.13
CA CYS A 45 -7.72 -2.11 -7.56
C CYS A 45 -7.73 -0.58 -7.40
N GLU A 46 -8.93 -0.01 -7.31
CA GLU A 46 -9.11 1.40 -6.92
C GLU A 46 -8.90 1.54 -5.40
N VAL A 47 -8.15 2.57 -5.00
CA VAL A 47 -7.89 2.88 -3.60
C VAL A 47 -8.92 3.88 -3.11
N THR A 48 -9.81 3.42 -2.24
CA THR A 48 -10.89 4.25 -1.72
C THR A 48 -10.39 5.22 -0.64
N SER A 49 -11.17 6.27 -0.37
CA SER A 49 -10.91 7.14 0.79
C SER A 49 -10.85 6.37 2.11
N GLN A 50 -11.66 5.31 2.24
CA GLN A 50 -11.66 4.47 3.43
C GLN A 50 -10.34 3.68 3.56
N ASP A 51 -9.78 3.19 2.45
CA ASP A 51 -8.46 2.54 2.45
C ASP A 51 -7.38 3.48 2.95
N LEU A 52 -7.34 4.69 2.40
CA LEU A 52 -6.33 5.69 2.77
C LEU A 52 -6.42 6.06 4.25
N LEU A 53 -7.63 6.27 4.78
CA LEU A 53 -7.84 6.62 6.18
C LEU A 53 -7.51 5.45 7.12
N TYR A 54 -7.91 4.22 6.76
CA TYR A 54 -7.57 3.02 7.52
C TYR A 54 -6.06 2.82 7.58
N LEU A 55 -5.39 2.82 6.42
CA LEU A 55 -3.94 2.63 6.34
C LEU A 55 -3.20 3.74 7.09
N LEU A 56 -3.65 5.01 6.98
CA LEU A 56 -3.02 6.12 7.69
C LEU A 56 -3.16 5.97 9.21
N SER A 57 -4.32 5.53 9.67
CA SER A 57 -4.54 5.23 11.09
C SER A 57 -3.66 4.07 11.56
N ALA A 58 -3.56 3.01 10.75
CA ALA A 58 -2.75 1.84 11.07
C ALA A 58 -1.26 2.19 11.18
N VAL A 59 -0.68 2.89 10.20
CA VAL A 59 0.74 3.28 10.24
C VAL A 59 1.06 4.22 11.39
N LYS A 60 0.15 5.16 11.72
CA LYS A 60 0.33 6.05 12.88
C LYS A 60 0.31 5.29 14.21
N ALA A 61 -0.59 4.32 14.36
CA ALA A 61 -0.64 3.47 15.54
C ALA A 61 0.67 2.68 15.69
N ILE A 62 1.15 2.06 14.61
CA ILE A 62 2.42 1.31 14.60
C ILE A 62 3.61 2.20 14.93
N GLN A 63 3.68 3.41 14.38
CA GLN A 63 4.77 4.34 14.70
C GLN A 63 4.74 4.82 16.15
N SER A 64 3.55 4.91 16.75
CA SER A 64 3.40 5.28 18.17
C SER A 64 3.73 4.10 19.09
N ARG A 65 3.40 2.88 18.66
CA ARG A 65 3.64 1.63 19.37
C ARG A 65 4.00 0.51 18.38
N PRO A 66 5.29 0.23 18.16
CA PRO A 66 5.74 -0.77 17.17
C PRO A 66 5.15 -2.18 17.37
N ASP A 67 4.86 -2.56 18.62
CA ASP A 67 4.25 -3.85 18.96
C ASP A 67 2.84 -4.05 18.37
N ASP A 68 2.17 -2.98 17.93
CA ASP A 68 0.86 -3.07 17.27
C ASP A 68 0.96 -3.56 15.81
N ALA A 69 2.17 -3.63 15.22
CA ALA A 69 2.39 -4.02 13.83
C ALA A 69 1.69 -5.33 13.42
N PRO A 70 1.80 -6.44 14.18
CA PRO A 70 1.14 -7.69 13.81
C PRO A 70 -0.39 -7.63 13.87
N MET A 71 -0.96 -6.71 14.66
CA MET A 71 -2.41 -6.54 14.77
C MET A 71 -2.96 -5.60 13.68
N ARG A 72 -2.19 -4.57 13.30
CA ARG A 72 -2.66 -3.49 12.42
C ARG A 72 -2.37 -3.73 10.95
N LEU A 73 -1.13 -4.13 10.63
CA LEU A 73 -0.66 -4.42 9.28
C LEU A 73 0.23 -5.67 9.35
N PRO A 74 -0.36 -6.86 9.60
CA PRO A 74 0.40 -8.10 9.68
C PRO A 74 1.12 -8.39 8.36
N TYR A 75 2.24 -9.10 8.44
CA TYR A 75 2.87 -9.68 7.26
C TYR A 75 1.87 -10.57 6.49
N TYR A 76 2.15 -10.74 5.19
CA TYR A 76 1.40 -11.63 4.32
C TYR A 76 2.34 -12.67 3.74
N THR A 77 1.94 -13.94 3.77
CA THR A 77 2.76 -15.07 3.35
C THR A 77 2.59 -15.34 1.87
N GLY A 78 3.66 -15.79 1.21
CA GLY A 78 3.65 -16.05 -0.23
C GLY A 78 5.06 -16.29 -0.78
N PRO A 79 5.18 -16.93 -1.97
CA PRO A 79 6.45 -17.42 -2.47
C PRO A 79 7.45 -16.33 -2.85
N PHE A 80 7.01 -15.07 -3.01
CA PHE A 80 7.83 -13.96 -3.49
C PHE A 80 8.29 -12.98 -2.40
N PHE A 81 7.93 -13.22 -1.14
CA PHE A 81 8.30 -12.36 -0.01
C PHE A 81 9.64 -12.79 0.60
N GLY A 82 10.49 -11.80 0.93
CA GLY A 82 11.86 -12.05 1.41
C GLY A 82 12.01 -12.19 2.92
N SER A 83 11.17 -11.51 3.71
CA SER A 83 11.17 -11.59 5.18
C SER A 83 9.75 -11.42 5.70
N TYR A 84 9.48 -12.02 6.86
CA TYR A 84 8.21 -11.93 7.61
C TYR A 84 8.41 -11.29 8.98
N GLU A 85 9.56 -10.66 9.20
CA GLU A 85 9.94 -10.07 10.47
C GLU A 85 9.49 -8.62 10.57
N TYR A 86 9.06 -8.22 11.77
CA TYR A 86 8.73 -6.84 12.10
C TYR A 86 9.98 -6.11 12.57
N GLU A 87 10.91 -5.90 11.65
CA GLU A 87 12.20 -5.27 11.91
C GLU A 87 12.44 -4.06 11.00
N THR A 88 13.70 -3.65 10.83
CA THR A 88 14.13 -2.46 10.11
C THR A 88 13.50 -2.33 8.73
N ILE A 89 13.41 -3.41 7.95
CA ILE A 89 12.82 -3.38 6.60
C ILE A 89 11.32 -3.06 6.68
N TYR A 90 10.59 -3.75 7.56
CA TYR A 90 9.16 -3.53 7.75
C TYR A 90 8.88 -2.09 8.22
N PHE A 91 9.59 -1.62 9.25
CA PHE A 91 9.39 -0.26 9.78
C PHE A 91 9.87 0.84 8.82
N GLY A 92 10.84 0.54 7.96
CA GLY A 92 11.20 1.37 6.82
C GLY A 92 10.02 1.57 5.87
N HIS A 93 9.36 0.47 5.47
CA HIS A 93 8.14 0.54 4.65
C HIS A 93 6.99 1.27 5.34
N ILE A 94 6.76 1.05 6.64
CA ILE A 94 5.73 1.79 7.41
C ILE A 94 5.99 3.30 7.36
N SER A 95 7.25 3.71 7.51
CA SER A 95 7.63 5.12 7.48
C SER A 95 7.48 5.75 6.09
N GLN A 96 7.80 5.00 5.04
CA GLN A 96 7.56 5.41 3.66
C GLN A 96 6.05 5.54 3.38
N LEU A 97 5.27 4.51 3.73
CA LEU A 97 3.82 4.47 3.52
C LEU A 97 3.11 5.63 4.23
N HIS A 98 3.52 6.00 5.44
CA HIS A 98 2.95 7.18 6.10
C HIS A 98 3.14 8.47 5.28
N LYS A 99 4.32 8.68 4.68
CA LYS A 99 4.58 9.87 3.85
C LYS A 99 3.73 9.84 2.58
N ASP A 100 3.65 8.69 1.92
CA ASP A 100 2.91 8.54 0.67
C ASP A 100 1.40 8.66 0.87
N LEU A 101 0.84 8.10 1.96
CA LEU A 101 -0.57 8.25 2.29
C LEU A 101 -0.99 9.71 2.50
N LYS A 102 -0.13 10.54 3.11
CA LYS A 102 -0.41 11.98 3.24
C LYS A 102 -0.54 12.66 1.88
N ARG A 103 0.33 12.30 0.94
CA ARG A 103 0.29 12.81 -0.45
C ARG A 103 -0.96 12.31 -1.17
N LEU A 104 -1.28 11.03 -1.07
CA LEU A 104 -2.46 10.41 -1.70
C LEU A 104 -3.77 11.00 -1.19
N ILE A 105 -3.87 11.30 0.11
CA ILE A 105 -5.08 11.90 0.69
C ILE A 105 -5.33 13.32 0.15
N SER A 106 -4.28 14.05 -0.19
CA SER A 106 -4.39 15.41 -0.77
C SER A 106 -4.76 15.46 -2.25
N ILE A 107 -4.84 14.31 -2.93
CA ILE A 107 -5.23 14.26 -4.34
C ILE A 107 -6.70 14.65 -4.50
N ASP A 108 -6.97 15.51 -5.50
CA ASP A 108 -8.33 15.85 -5.92
C ASP A 108 -9.01 14.62 -6.54
N LYS A 109 -9.88 14.00 -5.76
CA LYS A 109 -10.61 12.78 -6.14
C LYS A 109 -11.77 13.04 -7.08
N GLU A 110 -12.14 14.29 -7.36
CA GLU A 110 -13.12 14.58 -8.40
C GLU A 110 -12.47 14.38 -9.76
N LYS A 111 -11.27 14.94 -9.95
CA LYS A 111 -10.50 14.85 -11.19
C LYS A 111 -9.72 13.55 -11.35
N TYR A 112 -9.16 13.02 -10.27
CA TYR A 112 -8.27 11.87 -10.31
C TYR A 112 -8.83 10.67 -9.57
N GLN A 113 -8.44 9.47 -9.97
CA GLN A 113 -8.61 8.24 -9.19
C GLN A 113 -7.24 7.70 -8.76
N ILE A 114 -7.21 6.99 -7.63
CA ILE A 114 -6.00 6.40 -7.10
C ILE A 114 -6.09 4.90 -7.32
N LEU A 115 -5.03 4.32 -7.89
CA LEU A 115 -4.96 2.90 -8.18
C LEU A 115 -3.80 2.28 -7.40
N TYR A 116 -4.04 1.10 -6.86
CA TYR A 116 -2.99 0.23 -6.33
C TYR A 116 -2.78 -0.90 -7.33
N LEU A 117 -1.52 -1.12 -7.71
CA LEU A 117 -1.12 -2.21 -8.61
C LEU A 117 -0.08 -3.08 -7.89
N ALA A 118 -0.19 -4.39 -8.05
CA ALA A 118 0.79 -5.35 -7.58
C ALA A 118 1.08 -6.39 -8.66
N ASP A 119 2.36 -6.69 -8.87
CA ASP A 119 2.85 -7.74 -9.77
C ASP A 119 3.75 -8.66 -8.92
N TYR A 120 3.27 -9.87 -8.58
CA TYR A 120 3.89 -10.77 -7.58
C TYR A 120 4.49 -12.05 -8.13
#